data_AF-A0A9D6G864-F1
#
_entry.id   AF-A0A9D6G864-F1
#
_cell.length_a   1.000
_cell.length_b   1.000
_cell.length_c   1.000
_cell.angle_alpha   90.00
_cell.angle_beta   90.00
_cell.angle_gamma   90.00
#
_symmetry.space_group_name_H-M   'P 1'
#
loop_
_entity.id
_entity.type
_entity.pdbx_description
1 polymer ?
#
loop_
_entity_poly.entity_id
_entity_poly.type
_entity_poly.pdbx_seq_one_letter_code
_entity_poly.pdbx_strand_id
1 'polypeptide(L)'
;MSGLGLLRPRWLALRGRWRRAGGGERRRSTALLALGAIFWAAIFVFFARVLAYFQGVPELGPVLAERLLDLVLLSFFSILLFSNVVTALSTYYLSEDLGLLLASPLPAASLHAGRFLETLWDSSWMIVLFGLPIFLAYGVVHHAGAGFYLAVAAVLPPFLVLPCALGVALTMLLVRVFPARNTRDVLLLLSVLAVALLYLSLRFLRPERLVHPEAFADFLQFLAAVQAPTSPYLPSSWAAAALIPFFAPRPGQQSGLAYLALATSAAAALVGCSMVAERVYAGGWSRAQQAKRARVTRLALWDRWSSRLPIAPVSRALIVKDVKTFWRDPTQWSQLVLLGALVVVYVYNFRVLPRAGAFLARFYLEHALAFLNLALAGFVIAAVAVRFLYPAISLEGRAFWILQSAPLELRRVWWSKLWSGVGPLAALGLVLLVLSNRALGVNPVTMWVSAVTLALMTLGIAALGLCLGSLYPQFDYENAAKIPSSFGGVAYMILAILFIGVNVVLEAWPLWTLLASRLLDRPLSAGQRIGIAASFAAVALIDVAVFAAAARIGIRALESRRE
;
A
#
# COMPACT_ATOMS: atom_id res chain seq x y z
N MET A 1 -29.98 -20.37 9.87
CA MET A 1 -29.53 -19.40 8.85
C MET A 1 -28.15 -19.83 8.36
N SER A 2 -27.94 -20.01 7.06
CA SER A 2 -26.63 -20.39 6.50
C SER A 2 -25.64 -19.21 6.57
N GLY A 3 -24.34 -19.48 6.69
CA GLY A 3 -23.29 -18.44 6.77
C GLY A 3 -23.30 -17.44 5.59
N LEU A 4 -23.75 -17.87 4.41
CA LEU A 4 -23.96 -17.00 3.24
C LEU A 4 -25.09 -15.97 3.45
N GLY A 5 -26.07 -16.26 4.30
CA GLY A 5 -27.17 -15.35 4.63
C GLY A 5 -26.70 -14.07 5.34
N LEU A 6 -25.54 -14.11 6.01
CA LEU A 6 -24.93 -12.96 6.69
C LEU A 6 -24.42 -11.90 5.70
N LEU A 7 -24.12 -12.29 4.45
CA LEU A 7 -23.65 -11.38 3.41
C LEU A 7 -24.80 -10.67 2.66
N ARG A 8 -26.03 -11.18 2.78
CA ARG A 8 -27.21 -10.67 2.08
C ARG A 8 -27.52 -9.19 2.38
N PRO A 9 -27.45 -8.69 3.64
CA PRO A 9 -27.69 -7.28 3.94
C PRO A 9 -26.70 -6.35 3.24
N ARG A 10 -25.41 -6.75 3.14
CA ARG A 10 -24.39 -5.97 2.44
C ARG A 10 -24.66 -5.90 0.94
N TRP A 11 -25.03 -7.03 0.33
CA TRP A 11 -25.44 -7.07 -1.08
C TRP A 11 -26.65 -6.17 -1.36
N LEU A 12 -27.67 -6.22 -0.49
CA LEU A 12 -28.84 -5.36 -0.59
C LEU A 12 -28.50 -3.87 -0.40
N ALA A 13 -27.57 -3.54 0.50
CA ALA A 13 -27.09 -2.18 0.69
C ALA A 13 -26.31 -1.64 -0.51
N LEU A 14 -25.49 -2.48 -1.17
CA LEU A 14 -24.80 -2.14 -2.42
C LEU A 14 -25.81 -1.90 -3.56
N ARG A 15 -26.75 -2.83 -3.73
CA ARG A 15 -27.83 -2.70 -4.73
C ARG A 15 -28.71 -1.48 -4.48
N GLY A 16 -29.01 -1.20 -3.22
CA GLY A 16 -29.79 -0.04 -2.80
C GLY A 16 -29.10 1.29 -3.08
N ARG A 17 -27.78 1.38 -2.81
CA ARG A 17 -26.96 2.54 -3.17
C ARG A 17 -26.96 2.77 -4.68
N TRP A 18 -26.75 1.72 -5.46
CA TRP A 18 -26.67 1.86 -6.91
C TRP A 18 -28.01 2.29 -7.55
N ARG A 19 -29.13 1.81 -6.99
CA ARG A 19 -30.49 2.21 -7.43
C ARG A 19 -30.84 3.65 -7.04
N ARG A 20 -30.36 4.13 -5.89
CA ARG A 20 -30.59 5.50 -5.39
C ARG A 20 -29.58 6.53 -5.90
N ALA A 21 -28.54 6.10 -6.63
CA ALA A 21 -27.52 6.98 -7.17
C ALA A 21 -28.13 7.93 -8.21
N GLY A 22 -28.23 9.22 -7.85
CA GLY A 22 -28.66 10.30 -8.74
C GLY A 22 -27.67 10.58 -9.88
N GLY A 23 -28.01 11.47 -10.80
CA GLY A 23 -27.19 11.77 -11.99
C GLY A 23 -25.75 12.22 -11.68
N GLY A 24 -25.57 13.03 -10.62
CA GLY A 24 -24.25 13.48 -10.16
C GLY A 24 -23.39 12.36 -9.56
N GLU A 25 -24.01 11.44 -8.81
CA GLU A 25 -23.31 10.29 -8.22
C GLU A 25 -22.92 9.26 -9.29
N ARG A 26 -23.78 9.07 -10.31
CA ARG A 26 -23.47 8.27 -11.49
C ARG A 26 -22.26 8.82 -12.25
N ARG A 27 -22.23 10.12 -12.58
CA ARG A 27 -21.07 10.75 -13.25
C ARG A 27 -19.76 10.59 -12.48
N ARG A 28 -19.79 10.72 -11.16
CA ARG A 28 -18.60 10.49 -10.31
C ARG A 28 -18.16 9.03 -10.33
N SER A 29 -19.10 8.09 -10.23
CA SER A 29 -18.79 6.66 -10.31
C SER A 29 -18.21 6.26 -11.67
N THR A 30 -18.73 6.80 -12.79
CA THR A 30 -18.20 6.53 -14.13
C THR A 30 -16.81 7.13 -14.33
N ALA A 31 -16.55 8.36 -13.87
CA ALA A 31 -15.22 8.97 -13.95
C ALA A 31 -14.17 8.14 -13.19
N LEU A 32 -14.56 7.58 -12.04
CA LEU A 32 -13.67 6.76 -11.22
C LEU A 32 -13.48 5.35 -11.76
N LEU A 33 -14.50 4.75 -12.38
CA LEU A 33 -14.35 3.52 -13.15
C LEU A 33 -13.41 3.72 -14.34
N ALA A 34 -13.52 4.86 -15.05
CA ALA A 34 -12.61 5.21 -16.12
C ALA A 34 -11.17 5.39 -15.61
N LEU A 35 -10.99 6.09 -14.48
CA LEU A 35 -9.67 6.23 -13.83
C LEU A 35 -9.09 4.87 -13.43
N GLY A 36 -9.92 3.99 -12.84
CA GLY A 36 -9.53 2.63 -12.51
C GLY A 36 -9.12 1.81 -13.73
N ALA A 37 -9.86 1.92 -14.84
CA ALA A 37 -9.54 1.26 -16.10
C ALA A 37 -8.24 1.78 -16.72
N ILE A 38 -7.99 3.09 -16.69
CA ILE A 38 -6.73 3.70 -17.14
C ILE A 38 -5.56 3.15 -16.32
N PHE A 39 -5.70 3.10 -14.99
CA PHE A 39 -4.66 2.57 -14.11
C PHE A 39 -4.43 1.07 -14.34
N TRP A 40 -5.50 0.31 -14.54
CA TRP A 40 -5.44 -1.11 -14.88
C TRP A 40 -4.70 -1.35 -16.21
N ALA A 41 -5.01 -0.54 -17.23
CA ALA A 41 -4.31 -0.56 -18.52
C ALA A 41 -2.84 -0.14 -18.37
N ALA A 42 -2.53 0.84 -17.51
CA ALA A 42 -1.17 1.27 -17.24
C ALA A 42 -0.33 0.15 -16.61
N ILE A 43 -0.88 -0.61 -15.65
CA ILE A 43 -0.22 -1.80 -15.08
C ILE A 43 0.05 -2.82 -16.18
N PHE A 44 -0.97 -3.14 -16.99
CA PHE A 44 -0.82 -4.08 -18.10
C PHE A 44 0.29 -3.65 -19.07
N VAL A 45 0.27 -2.39 -19.55
CA VAL A 45 1.27 -1.86 -20.47
C VAL A 45 2.66 -1.86 -19.84
N PHE A 46 2.78 -1.48 -18.57
CA PHE A 46 4.06 -1.48 -17.86
C PHE A 46 4.67 -2.89 -17.83
N PHE A 47 3.90 -3.89 -17.35
CA PHE A 47 4.39 -5.28 -17.30
C PHE A 47 4.63 -5.82 -18.71
N ALA A 48 3.77 -5.53 -19.68
CA ALA A 48 3.96 -5.97 -21.06
C ALA A 48 5.27 -5.40 -21.66
N ARG A 49 5.58 -4.13 -21.38
CA ARG A 49 6.84 -3.50 -21.81
C ARG A 49 8.07 -4.13 -21.14
N VAL A 50 8.00 -4.39 -19.83
CA VAL A 50 9.09 -5.05 -19.09
C VAL A 50 9.34 -6.45 -19.62
N LEU A 51 8.29 -7.25 -19.83
CA LEU A 51 8.40 -8.60 -20.37
C LEU A 51 8.90 -8.61 -21.82
N ALA A 52 8.42 -7.68 -22.66
CA ALA A 52 8.88 -7.56 -24.04
C ALA A 52 10.36 -7.15 -24.09
N TYR A 53 10.81 -6.29 -23.17
CA TYR A 53 12.22 -5.97 -23.01
C TYR A 53 13.04 -7.19 -22.60
N PHE A 54 12.55 -8.03 -21.69
CA PHE A 54 13.22 -9.29 -21.33
C PHE A 54 13.35 -10.23 -22.52
N GLN A 55 12.33 -10.37 -23.37
CA GLN A 55 12.42 -11.18 -24.59
C GLN A 55 13.50 -10.69 -25.57
N GLY A 56 13.84 -9.40 -25.54
CA GLY A 56 14.91 -8.83 -26.35
C GLY A 56 16.33 -9.16 -25.89
N VAL A 57 16.50 -9.77 -24.70
CA VAL A 57 17.79 -10.17 -24.14
C VAL A 57 18.00 -11.68 -24.32
N PRO A 58 18.90 -12.12 -25.22
CA PRO A 58 19.17 -13.54 -25.46
C PRO A 58 19.60 -14.25 -24.17
N GLU A 59 19.10 -15.49 -23.98
CA GLU A 59 19.36 -16.41 -22.85
C GLU A 59 18.91 -15.97 -21.44
N LEU A 60 19.03 -14.68 -21.10
CA LEU A 60 18.63 -14.16 -19.78
C LEU A 60 17.13 -13.82 -19.69
N GLY A 61 16.50 -13.48 -20.82
CA GLY A 61 15.12 -13.04 -20.89
C GLY A 61 14.10 -13.96 -20.20
N PRO A 62 14.04 -15.26 -20.58
CA PRO A 62 13.10 -16.21 -19.99
C PRO A 62 13.30 -16.40 -18.48
N VAL A 63 14.55 -16.46 -18.03
CA VAL A 63 14.89 -16.61 -16.61
C VAL A 63 14.43 -15.39 -15.81
N LEU A 64 14.63 -14.19 -16.35
CA LEU A 64 14.17 -12.95 -15.72
C LEU A 64 12.64 -12.88 -15.64
N ALA A 65 11.93 -13.37 -16.66
CA ALA A 65 10.46 -13.42 -16.67
C ALA A 65 9.91 -14.39 -15.61
N GLU A 66 10.49 -15.59 -15.49
CA GLU A 66 10.17 -16.55 -14.42
C GLU A 66 10.40 -15.94 -13.04
N ARG A 67 11.55 -15.27 -12.85
CA ARG A 67 11.87 -14.62 -11.59
C ARG A 67 10.96 -13.48 -11.24
N LEU A 68 10.62 -12.65 -12.21
CA LEU A 68 9.67 -11.58 -11.98
C LEU A 68 8.31 -12.15 -11.51
N LEU A 69 7.87 -13.28 -12.05
CA LEU A 69 6.62 -13.93 -11.62
C LEU A 69 6.72 -14.47 -10.19
N ASP A 70 7.82 -15.15 -9.85
CA ASP A 70 8.12 -15.61 -8.48
C ASP A 70 8.07 -14.44 -7.48
N LEU A 71 8.71 -13.32 -7.83
CA LEU A 71 8.77 -12.13 -6.99
C LEU A 71 7.41 -11.47 -6.81
N VAL A 72 6.61 -11.38 -7.88
CA VAL A 72 5.24 -10.86 -7.82
C VAL A 72 4.38 -11.74 -6.90
N LEU A 73 4.41 -13.06 -7.09
CA LEU A 73 3.63 -13.99 -6.27
C LEU A 73 4.11 -14.03 -4.81
N LEU A 74 5.42 -14.00 -4.54
CA LEU A 74 5.95 -13.91 -3.18
C LEU A 74 5.52 -12.61 -2.48
N SER A 75 5.54 -11.49 -3.22
CA SER A 75 5.08 -10.19 -2.71
C SER A 75 3.59 -10.22 -2.39
N PHE A 76 2.77 -10.76 -3.30
CA PHE A 76 1.34 -10.92 -3.06
C PHE A 76 1.06 -11.82 -1.86
N PHE A 77 1.74 -12.95 -1.74
CA PHE A 77 1.58 -13.86 -0.60
C PHE A 77 1.92 -13.18 0.73
N SER A 78 3.04 -12.46 0.77
CA SER A 78 3.49 -11.75 1.99
C SER A 78 2.51 -10.66 2.39
N ILE A 79 2.05 -9.84 1.43
CA ILE A 79 1.06 -8.79 1.67
C ILE A 79 -0.27 -9.39 2.11
N LEU A 80 -0.73 -10.47 1.48
CA LEU A 80 -1.96 -11.17 1.88
C LEU A 80 -1.88 -11.71 3.28
N LEU A 81 -0.79 -12.40 3.64
CA LEU A 81 -0.66 -12.99 4.96
C LEU A 81 -0.74 -11.90 6.03
N PHE A 82 -0.01 -10.79 5.84
CA PHE A 82 -0.07 -9.66 6.76
C PHE A 82 -1.44 -8.98 6.80
N SER A 83 -2.01 -8.69 5.62
CA SER A 83 -3.33 -8.06 5.49
C SER A 83 -4.42 -8.90 6.16
N ASN A 84 -4.39 -10.23 5.98
CA ASN A 84 -5.37 -11.13 6.59
C ASN A 84 -5.26 -11.17 8.12
N VAL A 85 -4.07 -11.03 8.73
CA VAL A 85 -3.95 -10.93 10.19
C VAL A 85 -4.61 -9.64 10.70
N VAL A 86 -4.35 -8.50 10.04
CA VAL A 86 -4.94 -7.20 10.39
C VAL A 86 -6.46 -7.23 10.22
N THR A 87 -6.92 -7.69 9.05
CA THR A 87 -8.35 -7.75 8.73
C THR A 87 -9.05 -8.70 9.68
N ALA A 88 -8.53 -9.91 9.91
CA ALA A 88 -9.13 -10.90 10.81
C ALA A 88 -9.33 -10.36 12.23
N LEU A 89 -8.37 -9.58 12.76
CA LEU A 89 -8.53 -8.95 14.07
C LEU A 89 -9.74 -8.02 14.08
N SER A 90 -9.91 -7.24 13.01
CA SER A 90 -11.04 -6.32 12.86
C SER A 90 -12.39 -7.03 12.69
N THR A 91 -12.44 -8.13 11.93
CA THR A 91 -13.69 -8.87 11.63
C THR A 91 -14.12 -9.82 12.76
N TYR A 92 -13.17 -10.47 13.44
CA TYR A 92 -13.47 -11.50 14.44
C TYR A 92 -13.55 -10.95 15.87
N TYR A 93 -12.90 -9.82 16.18
CA TYR A 93 -12.79 -9.35 17.58
C TYR A 93 -13.22 -7.90 17.82
N LEU A 94 -13.32 -7.05 16.79
CA LEU A 94 -13.57 -5.61 16.95
C LEU A 94 -14.84 -5.11 16.27
N SER A 95 -15.54 -5.92 15.47
CA SER A 95 -16.73 -5.47 14.76
C SER A 95 -17.93 -5.30 15.70
N GLU A 96 -18.76 -4.29 15.44
CA GLU A 96 -19.85 -3.92 16.34
C GLU A 96 -21.03 -4.90 16.28
N ASP A 97 -21.21 -5.55 15.14
CA ASP A 97 -22.23 -6.58 14.89
C ASP A 97 -21.97 -7.90 15.63
N LEU A 98 -20.76 -8.12 16.19
CA LEU A 98 -20.43 -9.35 16.94
C LEU A 98 -21.36 -9.58 18.13
N GLY A 99 -21.77 -8.52 18.83
CA GLY A 99 -22.69 -8.65 19.96
C GLY A 99 -24.04 -9.25 19.55
N LEU A 100 -24.57 -8.83 18.40
CA LEU A 100 -25.82 -9.33 17.84
C LEU A 100 -25.65 -10.75 17.29
N LEU A 101 -24.57 -11.01 16.56
CA LEU A 101 -24.33 -12.31 15.93
C LEU A 101 -24.07 -13.42 16.96
N LEU A 102 -23.36 -13.12 18.04
CA LEU A 102 -23.11 -14.09 19.12
C LEU A 102 -24.33 -14.34 20.01
N ALA A 103 -25.28 -13.39 20.07
CA ALA A 103 -26.56 -13.59 20.75
C ALA A 103 -27.58 -14.36 19.91
N SER A 104 -27.35 -14.46 18.60
CA SER A 104 -28.23 -15.20 17.69
C SER A 104 -27.96 -16.72 17.74
N PRO A 105 -28.96 -17.59 17.46
CA PRO A 105 -28.80 -19.05 17.49
C PRO A 105 -28.07 -19.57 16.24
N LEU A 106 -26.90 -18.99 15.92
CA LEU A 106 -26.05 -19.39 14.81
C LEU A 106 -25.01 -20.42 15.27
N PRO A 107 -24.84 -21.55 14.56
CA PRO A 107 -23.73 -22.46 14.82
C PRO A 107 -22.38 -21.75 14.67
N ALA A 108 -21.42 -22.06 15.56
CA ALA A 108 -20.09 -21.46 15.55
C ALA A 108 -19.37 -21.65 14.19
N ALA A 109 -19.54 -22.80 13.54
CA ALA A 109 -19.02 -23.07 12.21
C ALA A 109 -19.61 -22.15 11.13
N SER A 110 -20.90 -21.81 11.21
CA SER A 110 -21.56 -20.89 10.28
C SER A 110 -21.09 -19.45 10.48
N LEU A 111 -20.89 -19.04 11.73
CA LEU A 111 -20.29 -17.74 12.05
C LEU A 111 -18.86 -17.66 11.54
N HIS A 112 -18.05 -18.69 11.79
CA HIS A 112 -16.67 -18.75 11.30
C HIS A 112 -16.61 -18.70 9.78
N ALA A 113 -17.42 -19.49 9.07
CA ALA A 113 -17.45 -19.49 7.61
C ALA A 113 -17.86 -18.11 7.04
N GLY A 114 -18.86 -17.45 7.62
CA GLY A 114 -19.27 -16.10 7.22
C GLY A 114 -18.16 -15.07 7.40
N ARG A 115 -17.50 -15.07 8.56
CA ARG A 115 -16.37 -14.17 8.85
C ARG A 115 -15.11 -14.49 8.06
N PHE A 116 -14.89 -15.75 7.75
CA PHE A 116 -13.77 -16.19 6.93
C PHE A 116 -13.93 -15.68 5.51
N LEU A 117 -15.12 -15.86 4.91
CA LEU A 117 -15.43 -15.33 3.57
C LEU A 117 -15.36 -13.81 3.53
N GLU A 118 -15.85 -13.13 4.58
CA GLU A 118 -15.72 -11.67 4.70
C GLU A 118 -14.25 -11.24 4.72
N THR A 119 -13.43 -11.90 5.55
CA THR A 119 -11.99 -11.59 5.67
C THR A 119 -11.23 -11.89 4.38
N LEU A 120 -11.56 -13.02 3.73
CA LEU A 120 -10.99 -13.44 2.44
C LEU A 120 -11.30 -12.40 1.36
N TRP A 121 -12.56 -11.97 1.26
CA TRP A 121 -12.98 -10.96 0.30
C TRP A 121 -12.31 -9.61 0.56
N ASP A 122 -12.42 -9.09 1.78
CA ASP A 122 -11.92 -7.76 2.17
C ASP A 122 -10.39 -7.65 1.99
N SER A 123 -9.65 -8.74 2.16
CA SER A 123 -8.19 -8.75 2.00
C SER A 123 -7.72 -9.06 0.57
N SER A 124 -8.50 -9.82 -0.21
CA SER A 124 -8.04 -10.37 -1.50
C SER A 124 -8.52 -9.61 -2.74
N TRP A 125 -9.63 -8.87 -2.66
CA TRP A 125 -10.25 -8.22 -3.83
C TRP A 125 -9.26 -7.32 -4.60
N MET A 126 -8.38 -6.62 -3.86
CA MET A 126 -7.40 -5.69 -4.44
C MET A 126 -6.34 -6.42 -5.25
N ILE A 127 -5.88 -7.59 -4.78
CA ILE A 127 -4.87 -8.39 -5.48
C ILE A 127 -5.47 -9.09 -6.68
N VAL A 128 -6.71 -9.54 -6.62
CA VAL A 128 -7.40 -10.05 -7.80
C VAL A 128 -7.51 -8.94 -8.85
N LEU A 129 -8.00 -7.76 -8.47
CA LEU A 129 -8.22 -6.66 -9.42
C LEU A 129 -6.92 -6.15 -10.07
N PHE A 130 -5.88 -5.89 -9.26
CA PHE A 130 -4.61 -5.32 -9.76
C PHE A 130 -3.57 -6.37 -10.17
N GLY A 131 -3.72 -7.62 -9.74
CA GLY A 131 -2.87 -8.74 -10.16
C GLY A 131 -3.27 -9.30 -11.54
N LEU A 132 -4.56 -9.30 -11.88
CA LEU A 132 -5.04 -9.76 -13.19
C LEU A 132 -4.31 -9.14 -14.41
N PRO A 133 -4.11 -7.81 -14.51
CA PRO A 133 -3.40 -7.23 -15.66
C PRO A 133 -1.94 -7.68 -15.75
N ILE A 134 -1.33 -8.07 -14.62
CA ILE A 134 0.02 -8.65 -14.61
C ILE A 134 -0.01 -10.03 -15.27
N PHE A 135 -0.91 -10.91 -14.84
CA PHE A 135 -1.05 -12.24 -15.45
C PHE A 135 -1.44 -12.15 -16.93
N LEU A 136 -2.32 -11.22 -17.30
CA LEU A 136 -2.67 -10.97 -18.71
C LEU A 136 -1.45 -10.54 -19.54
N ALA A 137 -0.57 -9.69 -18.99
CA ALA A 137 0.66 -9.31 -19.68
C ALA A 137 1.56 -10.52 -19.95
N TYR A 138 1.70 -11.45 -18.99
CA TYR A 138 2.42 -12.71 -19.21
C TYR A 138 1.81 -13.54 -20.34
N GLY A 139 0.48 -13.70 -20.34
CA GLY A 139 -0.21 -14.46 -21.36
C GLY A 139 -0.08 -13.87 -22.76
N VAL A 140 -0.19 -12.55 -22.89
CA VAL A 140 -0.12 -11.85 -24.20
C VAL A 140 1.31 -11.80 -24.73
N VAL A 141 2.28 -11.43 -23.92
CA VAL A 141 3.67 -11.22 -24.38
C VAL A 141 4.36 -12.54 -24.71
N HIS A 142 4.12 -13.59 -23.93
CA HIS A 142 4.69 -14.92 -24.23
C HIS A 142 3.82 -15.76 -25.19
N HIS A 143 2.75 -15.18 -25.76
CA HIS A 143 1.80 -15.89 -26.62
C HIS A 143 1.28 -17.19 -26.01
N ALA A 144 1.00 -17.18 -24.69
CA ALA A 144 0.51 -18.35 -23.99
C ALA A 144 -0.90 -18.70 -24.45
N GLY A 145 -1.16 -19.98 -24.71
CA GLY A 145 -2.47 -20.47 -25.13
C GLY A 145 -3.55 -20.33 -24.03
N ALA A 146 -4.81 -20.64 -24.37
CA ALA A 146 -5.95 -20.54 -23.45
C ALA A 146 -5.76 -21.30 -22.12
N GLY A 147 -4.97 -22.38 -22.14
CA GLY A 147 -4.64 -23.17 -20.95
C GLY A 147 -3.97 -22.36 -19.83
N PHE A 148 -3.19 -21.32 -20.17
CA PHE A 148 -2.56 -20.45 -19.17
C PHE A 148 -3.60 -19.66 -18.37
N TYR A 149 -4.60 -19.08 -19.03
CA TYR A 149 -5.64 -18.30 -18.34
C TYR A 149 -6.52 -19.20 -17.45
N LEU A 150 -6.79 -20.44 -17.89
CA LEU A 150 -7.46 -21.44 -17.05
C LEU A 150 -6.60 -21.84 -15.85
N ALA A 151 -5.28 -22.00 -16.02
CA ALA A 151 -4.37 -22.29 -14.94
C ALA A 151 -4.31 -21.14 -13.93
N VAL A 152 -4.27 -19.88 -14.37
CA VAL A 152 -4.37 -18.70 -13.48
C VAL A 152 -5.67 -18.72 -12.70
N ALA A 153 -6.81 -18.98 -13.36
CA ALA A 153 -8.11 -19.06 -12.71
C ALA A 153 -8.18 -20.22 -11.68
N ALA A 154 -7.46 -21.31 -11.90
CA ALA A 154 -7.39 -22.44 -10.96
C ALA A 154 -6.41 -22.19 -9.79
N VAL A 155 -5.26 -21.56 -10.04
CA VAL A 155 -4.21 -21.30 -9.04
C VAL A 155 -4.59 -20.18 -8.07
N LEU A 156 -5.31 -19.15 -8.54
CA LEU A 156 -5.67 -18.00 -7.70
C LEU A 156 -6.50 -18.37 -6.45
N PRO A 157 -7.59 -19.16 -6.53
CA PRO A 157 -8.39 -19.50 -5.35
C PRO A 157 -7.59 -20.14 -4.20
N PRO A 158 -6.84 -21.25 -4.39
CA PRO A 158 -6.05 -21.83 -3.29
C PRO A 158 -4.93 -20.89 -2.84
N PHE A 159 -4.35 -20.10 -3.76
CA PHE A 159 -3.34 -19.09 -3.41
C PHE A 159 -3.88 -17.98 -2.50
N LEU A 160 -5.16 -17.60 -2.62
CA LEU A 160 -5.80 -16.62 -1.75
C LEU A 160 -6.29 -17.22 -0.41
N VAL A 161 -6.83 -18.44 -0.46
CA VAL A 161 -7.38 -19.13 0.73
C VAL A 161 -6.27 -19.46 1.74
N LEU A 162 -5.11 -19.91 1.27
CA LEU A 162 -4.00 -20.33 2.12
C LEU A 162 -3.50 -19.22 3.09
N PRO A 163 -3.09 -18.01 2.63
CA PRO A 163 -2.67 -16.95 3.54
C PRO A 163 -3.81 -16.42 4.40
N CYS A 164 -5.07 -16.48 3.93
CA CYS A 164 -6.24 -16.10 4.72
C CYS A 164 -6.44 -17.06 5.91
N ALA A 165 -6.40 -18.37 5.67
CA ALA A 165 -6.51 -19.38 6.70
C ALA A 165 -5.38 -19.29 7.73
N LEU A 166 -4.14 -19.14 7.28
CA LEU A 166 -3.00 -18.94 8.16
C LEU A 166 -3.12 -17.64 8.97
N GLY A 167 -3.51 -16.53 8.34
CA GLY A 167 -3.66 -15.23 9.00
C GLY A 167 -4.77 -15.22 10.06
N VAL A 168 -5.93 -15.83 9.76
CA VAL A 168 -7.05 -15.94 10.71
C VAL A 168 -6.66 -16.85 11.89
N ALA A 169 -6.08 -18.03 11.62
CA ALA A 169 -5.64 -18.94 12.67
C ALA A 169 -4.59 -18.29 13.59
N LEU A 170 -3.59 -17.62 12.99
CA LEU A 170 -2.58 -16.88 13.73
C LEU A 170 -3.22 -15.79 14.60
N THR A 171 -4.16 -15.01 14.06
CA THR A 171 -4.87 -13.97 14.82
C THR A 171 -5.60 -14.54 16.02
N MET A 172 -6.32 -15.66 15.87
CA MET A 172 -7.02 -16.30 16.99
C MET A 172 -6.06 -16.77 18.09
N LEU A 173 -4.91 -17.34 17.69
CA LEU A 173 -3.87 -17.74 18.64
C LEU A 173 -3.23 -16.53 19.34
N LEU A 174 -3.00 -15.44 18.61
CA LEU A 174 -2.44 -14.21 19.17
C LEU A 174 -3.37 -13.56 20.18
N VAL A 175 -4.66 -13.45 19.88
CA VAL A 175 -5.65 -12.87 20.80
C VAL A 175 -5.85 -13.72 22.05
N ARG A 176 -5.61 -15.04 21.96
CA ARG A 176 -5.59 -15.91 23.14
C ARG A 176 -4.48 -15.50 24.12
N VAL A 177 -3.29 -15.17 23.62
CA VAL A 177 -2.12 -14.79 24.44
C VAL A 177 -2.23 -13.32 24.88
N PHE A 178 -2.64 -12.43 23.98
CA PHE A 178 -2.72 -10.99 24.19
C PHE A 178 -4.17 -10.48 24.06
N PRO A 179 -4.84 -10.06 25.14
CA PRO A 179 -6.22 -9.61 25.10
C PRO A 179 -6.42 -8.45 24.09
N ALA A 180 -7.28 -8.65 23.09
CA ALA A 180 -7.47 -7.74 21.93
C ALA A 180 -7.82 -6.28 22.28
N ARG A 181 -8.39 -5.99 23.46
CA ARG A 181 -8.68 -4.61 23.89
C ARG A 181 -7.47 -3.86 24.45
N ASN A 182 -6.38 -4.55 24.83
CA ASN A 182 -5.06 -3.92 24.94
C ASN A 182 -4.50 -3.76 23.52
N THR A 183 -5.15 -2.89 22.75
CA THR A 183 -4.82 -2.55 21.37
C THR A 183 -3.32 -2.30 21.21
N ARG A 184 -2.67 -1.67 22.19
CA ARG A 184 -1.21 -1.45 22.19
C ARG A 184 -0.39 -2.73 22.04
N ASP A 185 -0.68 -3.78 22.81
CA ASP A 185 0.12 -5.02 22.83
C ASP A 185 -0.09 -5.83 21.56
N VAL A 186 -1.36 -5.95 21.12
CA VAL A 186 -1.70 -6.65 19.87
C VAL A 186 -1.14 -5.92 18.66
N LEU A 187 -1.16 -4.59 18.65
CA LEU A 187 -0.66 -3.79 17.53
C LEU A 187 0.88 -3.70 17.50
N LEU A 188 1.55 -3.68 18.66
CA LEU A 188 3.01 -3.81 18.73
C LEU A 188 3.45 -5.16 18.19
N LEU A 189 2.77 -6.23 18.60
CA LEU A 189 3.07 -7.57 18.11
C LEU A 189 2.75 -7.72 16.62
N LEU A 190 1.66 -7.13 16.12
CA LEU A 190 1.34 -7.07 14.70
C LEU A 190 2.44 -6.32 13.92
N SER A 191 2.98 -5.24 14.49
CA SER A 191 4.09 -4.48 13.90
C SER A 191 5.36 -5.33 13.85
N VAL A 192 5.70 -6.02 14.94
CA VAL A 192 6.85 -6.96 14.97
C VAL A 192 6.67 -8.09 13.97
N LEU A 193 5.46 -8.66 13.87
CA LEU A 193 5.15 -9.70 12.90
C LEU A 193 5.28 -9.18 11.47
N ALA A 194 4.83 -7.96 11.18
CA ALA A 194 4.99 -7.33 9.87
C ALA A 194 6.46 -7.15 9.50
N VAL A 195 7.27 -6.67 10.45
CA VAL A 195 8.72 -6.50 10.27
C VAL A 195 9.39 -7.83 10.06
N ALA A 196 9.04 -8.84 10.85
CA ALA A 196 9.56 -10.19 10.70
C ALA A 196 9.19 -10.75 9.32
N LEU A 197 7.93 -10.61 8.90
CA LEU A 197 7.49 -11.10 7.60
C LEU A 197 8.19 -10.36 6.45
N LEU A 198 8.27 -9.03 6.52
CA LEU A 198 8.98 -8.21 5.54
C LEU A 198 10.48 -8.56 5.47
N TYR A 199 11.12 -8.70 6.63
CA TYR A 199 12.52 -9.13 6.72
C TYR A 199 12.73 -10.51 6.12
N LEU A 200 11.85 -11.47 6.45
CA LEU A 200 11.87 -12.80 5.88
C LEU A 200 11.70 -12.73 4.36
N SER A 201 10.70 -12.00 3.85
CA SER A 201 10.51 -11.78 2.41
C SER A 201 11.80 -11.26 1.78
N LEU A 202 12.38 -10.18 2.30
CA LEU A 202 13.62 -9.60 1.75
C LEU A 202 14.82 -10.53 1.83
N ARG A 203 14.94 -11.31 2.92
CA ARG A 203 16.00 -12.31 3.08
C ARG A 203 15.82 -13.46 2.10
N PHE A 204 14.59 -13.86 1.81
CA PHE A 204 14.29 -14.84 0.77
C PHE A 204 14.55 -14.28 -0.63
N LEU A 205 14.33 -12.97 -0.84
CA LEU A 205 14.63 -12.29 -2.10
C LEU A 205 16.14 -12.20 -2.40
N ARG A 206 17.03 -12.32 -1.41
CA ARG A 206 18.51 -12.16 -1.54
C ARG A 206 18.93 -11.12 -2.60
N PRO A 207 18.46 -9.85 -2.52
CA PRO A 207 18.77 -8.84 -3.54
C PRO A 207 20.27 -8.59 -3.70
N GLU A 208 21.05 -8.85 -2.64
CA GLU A 208 22.52 -8.79 -2.60
C GLU A 208 23.19 -9.59 -3.71
N ARG A 209 22.66 -10.77 -4.05
CA ARG A 209 23.27 -11.65 -5.07
C ARG A 209 23.01 -11.21 -6.51
N LEU A 210 21.97 -10.42 -6.75
CA LEU A 210 21.59 -9.96 -8.09
C LEU A 210 22.50 -8.83 -8.61
N VAL A 211 23.30 -8.21 -7.73
CA VAL A 211 24.03 -6.97 -8.02
C VAL A 211 25.54 -7.14 -7.80
N HIS A 212 26.06 -8.37 -7.68
CA HIS A 212 27.51 -8.61 -7.59
C HIS A 212 28.15 -8.60 -9.00
N PRO A 213 29.07 -7.66 -9.29
CA PRO A 213 29.78 -7.59 -10.58
C PRO A 213 30.74 -8.75 -10.81
N GLU A 214 31.20 -9.41 -9.74
CA GLU A 214 32.08 -10.58 -9.81
C GLU A 214 31.36 -11.80 -10.41
N ALA A 215 30.02 -11.88 -10.29
CA ALA A 215 29.22 -12.90 -10.95
C ALA A 215 29.11 -12.70 -12.48
N PHE A 216 29.40 -11.51 -13.01
CA PHE A 216 29.47 -11.29 -14.46
C PHE A 216 30.74 -11.89 -15.09
N ALA A 217 31.82 -12.07 -14.31
CA ALA A 217 33.03 -12.73 -14.79
C ALA A 217 32.82 -14.23 -15.01
N ASP A 218 31.88 -14.83 -14.27
CA ASP A 218 31.46 -16.22 -14.40
C ASP A 218 29.95 -16.25 -14.71
N PHE A 219 29.59 -15.94 -15.97
CA PHE A 219 28.21 -15.87 -16.47
C PHE A 219 27.36 -17.08 -16.03
N LEU A 220 27.97 -18.27 -15.93
CA LEU A 220 27.34 -19.50 -15.43
C LEU A 220 27.03 -19.47 -13.93
N GLN A 221 27.84 -18.81 -13.08
CA GLN A 221 27.53 -18.63 -11.65
C GLN A 221 26.44 -17.57 -11.45
N PHE A 222 26.40 -16.51 -12.26
CA PHE A 222 25.27 -15.57 -12.28
C PHE A 222 23.99 -16.28 -12.71
N LEU A 223 24.05 -17.06 -13.79
CA LEU A 223 22.93 -17.86 -14.26
C LEU A 223 22.47 -18.85 -13.18
N ALA A 224 23.38 -19.53 -12.49
CA ALA A 224 23.07 -20.44 -11.38
C ALA A 224 22.51 -19.72 -10.14
N ALA A 225 22.99 -18.53 -9.82
CA ALA A 225 22.49 -17.72 -8.71
C ALA A 225 21.08 -17.16 -8.99
N VAL A 226 20.83 -16.75 -10.25
CA VAL A 226 19.52 -16.32 -10.74
C VAL A 226 18.61 -17.53 -11.00
N GLN A 227 19.12 -18.75 -11.16
CA GLN A 227 18.33 -19.99 -11.27
C GLN A 227 18.11 -20.71 -9.93
N ALA A 228 18.78 -20.30 -8.84
CA ALA A 228 18.62 -20.90 -7.51
C ALA A 228 17.17 -20.77 -7.00
N PRO A 229 16.40 -21.86 -6.81
CA PRO A 229 15.00 -21.77 -6.42
C PRO A 229 14.82 -20.92 -5.16
N THR A 230 13.89 -19.96 -5.18
CA THR A 230 13.46 -19.26 -3.97
C THR A 230 12.71 -20.28 -3.11
N SER A 231 13.44 -20.92 -2.18
CA SER A 231 12.94 -21.91 -1.19
C SER A 231 11.80 -22.82 -1.69
N PRO A 232 12.07 -24.09 -2.06
CA PRO A 232 11.09 -25.03 -2.64
C PRO A 232 9.79 -25.27 -1.85
N TYR A 233 9.74 -24.81 -0.60
CA TYR A 233 8.63 -25.04 0.33
C TYR A 233 7.63 -23.88 0.44
N LEU A 234 7.83 -22.78 -0.29
CA LEU A 234 6.93 -21.62 -0.21
C LEU A 234 5.71 -21.79 -1.11
N PRO A 235 4.47 -21.54 -0.62
CA PRO A 235 3.27 -21.61 -1.46
C PRO A 235 3.30 -20.70 -2.69
N SER A 236 3.99 -19.55 -2.63
CA SER A 236 4.21 -18.69 -3.79
C SER A 236 5.03 -19.36 -4.88
N SER A 237 6.04 -20.17 -4.51
CA SER A 237 6.84 -20.94 -5.46
C SER A 237 6.02 -22.05 -6.13
N TRP A 238 5.11 -22.70 -5.40
CA TRP A 238 4.21 -23.70 -5.98
C TRP A 238 3.21 -23.07 -6.94
N ALA A 239 2.69 -21.87 -6.63
CA ALA A 239 1.86 -21.11 -7.55
C ALA A 239 2.62 -20.73 -8.83
N ALA A 240 3.88 -20.28 -8.71
CA ALA A 240 4.71 -19.97 -9.86
C ALA A 240 5.04 -21.22 -10.69
N ALA A 241 5.45 -22.31 -10.05
CA ALA A 241 5.75 -23.58 -10.69
C ALA A 241 4.54 -24.21 -11.40
N ALA A 242 3.32 -23.90 -10.96
CA ALA A 242 2.09 -24.29 -11.66
C ALA A 242 1.84 -23.46 -12.94
N LEU A 243 2.34 -22.22 -13.01
CA LEU A 243 2.09 -21.27 -14.11
C LEU A 243 3.23 -21.18 -15.14
N ILE A 244 4.49 -21.23 -14.69
CA ILE A 244 5.69 -21.12 -15.55
C ILE A 244 5.68 -22.08 -16.75
N PRO A 245 5.31 -23.36 -16.62
CA PRO A 245 5.36 -24.31 -17.74
C PRO A 245 4.50 -23.92 -18.94
N PHE A 246 3.51 -23.03 -18.76
CA PHE A 246 2.63 -22.58 -19.85
C PHE A 246 3.29 -21.54 -20.77
N PHE A 247 4.35 -20.86 -20.35
CA PHE A 247 5.07 -19.87 -21.15
C PHE A 247 6.58 -20.13 -21.26
N ALA A 248 7.14 -21.00 -20.42
CA ALA A 248 8.51 -21.49 -20.49
C ALA A 248 8.53 -23.02 -20.30
N PRO A 249 8.07 -23.80 -21.30
CA PRO A 249 7.95 -25.24 -21.18
C PRO A 249 9.33 -25.91 -21.05
N ARG A 250 9.52 -26.72 -20.01
CA ARG A 250 10.70 -27.59 -19.84
C ARG A 250 10.27 -29.06 -19.79
N PRO A 251 11.00 -29.98 -20.45
CA PRO A 251 10.70 -31.41 -20.40
C PRO A 251 10.76 -31.92 -18.96
N GLY A 252 9.71 -32.63 -18.51
CA GLY A 252 9.63 -33.22 -17.17
C GLY A 252 9.02 -32.35 -16.06
N GLN A 253 8.66 -31.09 -16.33
CA GLN A 253 7.98 -30.25 -15.33
C GLN A 253 6.52 -30.65 -15.15
N GLN A 254 6.13 -30.93 -13.90
CA GLN A 254 4.79 -31.40 -13.54
C GLN A 254 3.96 -30.25 -12.91
N SER A 255 3.40 -29.38 -13.75
CA SER A 255 2.51 -28.28 -13.32
C SER A 255 1.37 -28.76 -12.43
N GLY A 256 0.83 -29.96 -12.70
CA GLY A 256 -0.21 -30.59 -11.91
C GLY A 256 0.20 -30.88 -10.47
N LEU A 257 1.43 -31.33 -10.22
CA LEU A 257 1.89 -31.60 -8.85
C LEU A 257 2.04 -30.31 -8.04
N ALA A 258 2.57 -29.25 -8.65
CA ALA A 258 2.71 -27.95 -7.99
C ALA A 258 1.34 -27.37 -7.61
N TYR A 259 0.36 -27.46 -8.52
CA TYR A 259 -1.02 -27.09 -8.24
C TYR A 259 -1.64 -27.94 -7.13
N LEU A 260 -1.47 -29.27 -7.17
CA LEU A 260 -2.00 -30.17 -6.15
C LEU A 260 -1.38 -29.89 -4.77
N ALA A 261 -0.08 -29.63 -4.68
CA ALA A 261 0.59 -29.24 -3.44
C ALA A 261 -0.01 -27.93 -2.88
N LEU A 262 -0.25 -26.94 -3.75
CA LEU A 262 -0.89 -25.67 -3.34
C LEU A 262 -2.34 -25.88 -2.89
N ALA A 263 -3.14 -26.61 -3.66
CA ALA A 263 -4.55 -26.84 -3.38
C ALA A 263 -4.76 -27.67 -2.10
N THR A 264 -3.99 -28.74 -1.92
CA THR A 264 -4.03 -29.57 -0.70
C THR A 264 -3.57 -28.80 0.52
N SER A 265 -2.52 -27.98 0.41
CA SER A 265 -2.07 -27.12 1.50
C SER A 265 -3.11 -26.05 1.87
N ALA A 266 -3.82 -25.48 0.88
CA ALA A 266 -4.87 -24.52 1.13
C ALA A 266 -6.09 -25.17 1.82
N ALA A 267 -6.48 -26.37 1.39
CA ALA A 267 -7.52 -27.15 2.03
C ALA A 267 -7.15 -27.54 3.47
N ALA A 268 -5.93 -28.02 3.68
CA ALA A 268 -5.42 -28.36 5.01
C ALA A 268 -5.37 -27.13 5.93
N ALA A 269 -4.93 -25.97 5.43
CA ALA A 269 -4.92 -24.73 6.18
C ALA A 269 -6.35 -24.28 6.56
N LEU A 270 -7.32 -24.41 5.65
CA LEU A 270 -8.72 -24.07 5.89
C LEU A 270 -9.32 -24.95 7.01
N VAL A 271 -9.10 -26.27 6.95
CA VAL A 271 -9.55 -27.21 7.99
C VAL A 271 -8.82 -26.96 9.31
N GLY A 272 -7.51 -26.72 9.28
CA GLY A 272 -6.75 -26.36 10.48
C GLY A 272 -7.26 -25.07 11.13
N CYS A 273 -7.60 -24.07 10.32
CA CYS A 273 -8.18 -22.81 10.78
C CYS A 273 -9.55 -23.02 11.44
N SER A 274 -10.44 -23.85 10.86
CA SER A 274 -11.74 -24.14 11.49
C SER A 274 -11.59 -24.89 12.81
N MET A 275 -10.66 -25.85 12.90
CA MET A 275 -10.34 -26.54 14.17
C MET A 275 -9.81 -25.59 15.24
N VAL A 276 -8.96 -24.63 14.86
CA VAL A 276 -8.48 -23.57 15.76
C VAL A 276 -9.63 -22.68 16.20
N ALA A 277 -10.52 -22.30 15.28
CA ALA A 277 -11.68 -21.45 15.58
C ALA A 277 -12.60 -22.12 16.61
N GLU A 278 -12.95 -23.39 16.43
CA GLU A 278 -13.81 -24.11 17.38
C GLU A 278 -13.24 -24.16 18.80
N ARG A 279 -11.91 -24.34 18.93
CA ARG A 279 -11.26 -24.51 20.24
C ARG A 279 -10.86 -23.20 20.91
N VAL A 280 -10.47 -22.19 20.14
CA VAL A 280 -9.78 -20.99 20.67
C VAL A 280 -10.65 -19.75 20.63
N TYR A 281 -11.56 -19.64 19.66
CA TYR A 281 -12.27 -18.38 19.39
C TYR A 281 -13.08 -17.88 20.59
N ALA A 282 -13.87 -18.76 21.23
CA ALA A 282 -14.72 -18.39 22.37
C ALA A 282 -13.89 -17.84 23.56
N GLY A 283 -12.77 -18.49 23.87
CA GLY A 283 -11.86 -18.03 24.93
C GLY A 283 -11.18 -16.71 24.59
N GLY A 284 -10.74 -16.55 23.34
CA GLY A 284 -10.17 -15.28 22.85
C GLY A 284 -11.17 -14.13 22.90
N TRP A 285 -12.42 -14.37 22.53
CA TRP A 285 -13.49 -13.37 22.57
C TRP A 285 -13.80 -12.91 24.00
N SER A 286 -13.94 -13.85 24.94
CA SER A 286 -14.19 -13.52 26.36
C SER A 286 -13.07 -12.66 26.95
N ARG A 287 -11.80 -13.02 26.70
CA ARG A 287 -10.64 -12.22 27.13
C ARG A 287 -10.59 -10.84 26.47
N ALA A 288 -10.96 -10.76 25.19
CA ALA A 288 -11.03 -9.48 24.48
C ALA A 288 -12.03 -8.52 25.13
N GLN A 289 -13.14 -9.01 25.68
CA GLN A 289 -14.13 -8.17 26.36
C GLN A 289 -13.68 -7.69 27.74
N GLN A 290 -12.89 -8.51 28.45
CA GLN A 290 -12.43 -8.23 29.82
C GLN A 290 -11.28 -7.21 29.91
N ALA A 291 -10.64 -6.85 28.79
CA ALA A 291 -9.49 -5.94 28.85
C ALA A 291 -9.92 -4.50 29.23
N LYS A 292 -9.25 -3.97 30.25
CA LYS A 292 -9.49 -2.61 30.78
C LYS A 292 -9.12 -1.57 29.74
N ARG A 293 -10.00 -0.60 29.46
CA ARG A 293 -9.65 0.58 28.66
C ARG A 293 -8.52 1.34 29.36
N ALA A 294 -7.32 1.29 28.81
CA ALA A 294 -6.20 2.08 29.29
C ALA A 294 -6.55 3.57 29.18
N ARG A 295 -6.70 4.27 30.32
CA ARG A 295 -6.84 5.73 30.33
C ARG A 295 -5.49 6.33 29.99
N VAL A 296 -5.29 6.70 28.73
CA VAL A 296 -4.09 7.42 28.33
C VAL A 296 -4.05 8.75 29.07
N THR A 297 -2.92 8.94 29.75
CA THR A 297 -2.54 9.99 30.69
C THR A 297 -2.80 11.40 30.16
N ARG A 298 -3.10 12.35 31.06
CA ARG A 298 -3.28 13.78 30.75
C ARG A 298 -2.04 14.32 30.00
N LEU A 299 -2.16 14.62 28.71
CA LEU A 299 -1.10 15.19 27.84
C LEU A 299 -0.81 16.67 28.17
N ALA A 300 -0.58 17.02 29.43
CA ALA A 300 -0.39 18.40 29.89
C ALA A 300 0.83 19.10 29.25
N LEU A 301 1.82 18.33 28.78
CA LEU A 301 3.00 18.85 28.07
C LEU A 301 2.64 19.47 26.71
N TRP A 302 1.64 18.93 26.01
CA TRP A 302 1.20 19.47 24.71
C TRP A 302 0.47 20.80 24.82
N ASP A 303 -0.27 21.01 25.91
CA ASP A 303 -0.92 22.30 26.18
C ASP A 303 0.11 23.42 26.42
N ARG A 304 1.26 23.10 27.03
CA ARG A 304 2.36 24.05 27.25
C ARG A 304 3.19 24.34 26.00
N TRP A 305 3.37 23.35 25.12
CA TRP A 305 4.12 23.54 23.87
C TRP A 305 3.30 24.32 22.83
N SER A 306 2.00 24.01 22.71
CA SER A 306 1.14 24.66 21.73
C SER A 306 0.93 26.15 22.00
N SER A 307 0.95 26.60 23.26
CA SER A 307 0.79 28.02 23.60
C SER A 307 1.89 28.93 23.04
N ARG A 308 3.05 28.37 22.65
CA ARG A 308 4.19 29.09 22.08
C ARG A 308 4.16 29.22 20.55
N LEU A 309 3.23 28.56 19.86
CA LEU A 309 3.12 28.64 18.39
C LEU A 309 2.40 29.93 17.96
N PRO A 310 2.94 30.68 16.97
CA PRO A 310 2.33 31.91 16.44
C PRO A 310 1.18 31.59 15.47
N ILE A 311 0.14 30.90 15.97
CA ILE A 311 -1.03 30.47 15.19
C ILE A 311 -2.28 31.06 15.82
N ALA A 312 -3.28 31.42 15.00
CA ALA A 312 -4.58 31.88 15.48
C ALA A 312 -5.17 30.91 16.54
N PRO A 313 -5.77 31.43 17.63
CA PRO A 313 -6.14 30.63 18.80
C PRO A 313 -7.10 29.48 18.47
N VAL A 314 -8.02 29.71 17.53
CA VAL A 314 -8.97 28.71 17.03
C VAL A 314 -8.28 27.58 16.27
N SER A 315 -7.42 27.91 15.30
CA SER A 315 -6.67 26.91 14.51
C SER A 315 -5.73 26.11 15.41
N ARG A 316 -5.11 26.76 16.40
CA ARG A 316 -4.31 26.08 17.41
C ARG A 316 -5.14 25.07 18.21
N ALA A 317 -6.33 25.44 18.66
CA ALA A 317 -7.21 24.54 19.41
C ALA A 317 -7.61 23.30 18.58
N LEU A 318 -7.89 23.48 17.29
CA LEU A 318 -8.19 22.37 16.37
C LEU A 318 -6.99 21.43 16.19
N ILE A 319 -5.77 21.98 15.99
CA ILE A 319 -4.55 21.16 15.87
C ILE A 319 -4.28 20.39 17.17
N VAL A 320 -4.38 21.05 18.32
CA VAL A 320 -4.18 20.41 19.63
C VAL A 320 -5.20 19.30 19.87
N LYS A 321 -6.46 19.53 19.47
CA LYS A 321 -7.51 18.49 19.50
C LYS A 321 -7.09 17.28 18.68
N ASP A 322 -6.70 17.48 17.43
CA ASP A 322 -6.33 16.38 16.52
C ASP A 322 -5.12 15.60 17.03
N VAL A 323 -4.07 16.28 17.54
CA VAL A 323 -2.90 15.62 18.16
C VAL A 323 -3.30 14.81 19.39
N LYS A 324 -4.15 15.36 20.27
CA LYS A 324 -4.64 14.63 21.45
C LYS A 324 -5.47 13.42 21.07
N THR A 325 -6.33 13.53 20.06
CA THR A 325 -7.14 12.41 19.55
C THR A 325 -6.25 11.32 18.96
N PHE A 326 -5.24 11.68 18.18
CA PHE A 326 -4.27 10.75 17.59
C PHE A 326 -3.53 9.91 18.63
N TRP A 327 -3.04 10.52 19.70
CA TRP A 327 -2.37 9.78 20.79
C TRP A 327 -3.32 9.01 21.72
N ARG A 328 -4.59 9.41 21.75
CA ARG A 328 -5.65 8.70 22.49
C ARG A 328 -6.16 7.48 21.73
N ASP A 329 -6.06 7.47 20.40
CA ASP A 329 -6.47 6.36 19.55
C ASP A 329 -5.27 5.43 19.23
N PRO A 330 -5.14 4.29 19.93
CA PRO A 330 -4.03 3.37 19.71
C PRO A 330 -4.05 2.74 18.31
N THR A 331 -5.18 2.76 17.59
CA THR A 331 -5.26 2.23 16.22
C THR A 331 -4.54 3.11 15.21
N GLN A 332 -4.38 4.40 15.48
CA GLN A 332 -3.70 5.35 14.59
C GLN A 332 -2.19 5.32 14.83
N TRP A 333 -1.73 5.44 16.08
CA TRP A 333 -0.29 5.50 16.35
C TRP A 333 0.43 4.18 16.06
N SER A 334 -0.26 3.04 16.16
CA SER A 334 0.33 1.75 15.78
C SER A 334 0.62 1.62 14.29
N GLN A 335 -0.23 2.18 13.43
CA GLN A 335 0.01 2.19 11.98
C GLN A 335 1.28 2.98 11.65
N LEU A 336 1.59 4.00 12.45
CA LEU A 336 2.83 4.76 12.32
C LEU A 336 4.06 3.91 12.70
N VAL A 337 3.97 3.05 13.73
CA VAL A 337 5.06 2.13 14.11
C VAL A 337 5.32 1.12 12.98
N LEU A 338 4.26 0.50 12.47
CA LEU A 338 4.34 -0.43 11.33
C LEU A 338 5.00 0.23 10.12
N LEU A 339 4.50 1.42 9.75
CA LEU A 339 5.01 2.19 8.63
C LEU A 339 6.46 2.65 8.85
N GLY A 340 6.81 3.03 10.09
CA GLY A 340 8.17 3.38 10.49
C GLY A 340 9.13 2.22 10.30
N ALA A 341 8.70 1.00 10.58
CA ALA A 341 9.53 -0.17 10.37
C ALA A 341 9.70 -0.51 8.88
N LEU A 342 8.65 -0.37 8.06
CA LEU A 342 8.77 -0.43 6.59
C LEU A 342 9.77 0.61 6.05
N VAL A 343 9.75 1.82 6.63
CA VAL A 343 10.69 2.90 6.32
C VAL A 343 12.14 2.53 6.70
N VAL A 344 12.37 1.90 7.84
CA VAL A 344 13.72 1.43 8.22
C VAL A 344 14.22 0.39 7.21
N VAL A 345 13.37 -0.57 6.85
CA VAL A 345 13.69 -1.57 5.86
C VAL A 345 13.99 -0.95 4.49
N TYR A 346 13.21 0.05 4.08
CA TYR A 346 13.43 0.83 2.87
C TYR A 346 14.82 1.48 2.85
N VAL A 347 15.20 2.20 3.91
CA VAL A 347 16.52 2.85 4.00
C VAL A 347 17.64 1.80 4.04
N TYR A 348 17.43 0.68 4.74
CA TYR A 348 18.41 -0.41 4.80
C TYR A 348 18.67 -1.02 3.42
N ASN A 349 17.62 -1.21 2.61
CA ASN A 349 17.74 -1.78 1.26
C ASN A 349 18.74 -0.99 0.39
N PHE A 350 18.70 0.34 0.43
CA PHE A 350 19.64 1.19 -0.31
C PHE A 350 21.09 1.13 0.19
N ARG A 351 21.30 0.80 1.47
CA ARG A 351 22.65 0.66 2.03
C ARG A 351 23.32 -0.64 1.59
N VAL A 352 22.52 -1.66 1.31
CA VAL A 352 22.97 -3.01 0.96
C VAL A 352 23.27 -3.15 -0.54
N LEU A 353 22.80 -2.22 -1.38
CA LEU A 353 23.11 -2.19 -2.81
C LEU A 353 24.64 -2.06 -3.04
N PRO A 354 25.28 -3.04 -3.71
CA PRO A 354 26.70 -3.02 -4.00
C PRO A 354 27.10 -1.79 -4.82
N ARG A 355 28.09 -1.05 -4.33
CA ARG A 355 28.68 0.12 -5.03
C ARG A 355 29.82 -0.27 -5.98
N ALA A 356 30.05 -1.56 -6.18
CA ALA A 356 31.13 -2.08 -6.99
C ALA A 356 30.68 -2.22 -8.45
N GLY A 357 31.51 -1.80 -9.41
CA GLY A 357 31.24 -1.84 -10.85
C GLY A 357 32.04 -0.79 -11.62
N ALA A 358 32.16 -0.96 -12.94
CA ALA A 358 32.83 0.00 -13.83
C ALA A 358 32.17 1.40 -13.73
N PHE A 359 32.98 2.46 -13.85
CA PHE A 359 32.57 3.87 -13.61
C PHE A 359 31.27 4.27 -14.33
N LEU A 360 31.10 3.87 -15.59
CA LEU A 360 29.91 4.16 -16.40
C LEU A 360 28.65 3.43 -15.89
N ALA A 361 28.75 2.14 -15.58
CA ALA A 361 27.62 1.38 -15.04
C ALA A 361 27.19 1.92 -13.67
N ARG A 362 28.16 2.26 -12.81
CA ARG A 362 27.93 2.84 -11.49
C ARG A 362 27.25 4.21 -11.59
N PHE A 363 27.71 5.08 -12.48
CA PHE A 363 27.14 6.41 -12.70
C PHE A 363 25.67 6.31 -13.15
N TYR A 364 25.38 5.44 -14.11
CA TYR A 364 24.01 5.19 -14.57
C TYR A 364 23.11 4.63 -13.47
N LEU A 365 23.61 3.66 -12.69
CA LEU A 365 22.86 3.04 -11.60
C LEU A 365 22.53 4.04 -10.51
N GLU A 366 23.51 4.83 -10.04
CA GLU A 366 23.33 5.80 -8.94
C GLU A 366 22.27 6.87 -9.29
N HIS A 367 22.26 7.36 -10.54
CA HIS A 367 21.31 8.37 -10.97
C HIS A 367 19.92 7.79 -11.25
N ALA A 368 19.82 6.63 -11.91
CA ALA A 368 18.54 5.93 -12.09
C ALA A 368 17.89 5.59 -10.73
N LEU A 369 18.70 5.14 -9.76
CA LEU A 369 18.27 4.85 -8.41
C LEU A 369 17.85 6.11 -7.63
N ALA A 370 18.45 7.28 -7.90
CA ALA A 370 18.03 8.54 -7.30
C ALA A 370 16.61 8.95 -7.73
N PHE A 371 16.24 8.80 -9.01
CA PHE A 371 14.88 9.05 -9.49
C PHE A 371 13.88 8.04 -8.93
N LEU A 372 14.29 6.77 -8.93
CA LEU A 372 13.49 5.71 -8.33
C LEU A 372 13.28 6.01 -6.83
N ASN A 373 14.30 6.50 -6.13
CA ASN A 373 14.20 6.90 -4.74
C ASN A 373 13.25 8.10 -4.54
N LEU A 374 13.24 9.09 -5.44
CA LEU A 374 12.26 10.18 -5.39
C LEU A 374 10.82 9.66 -5.57
N ALA A 375 10.61 8.79 -6.56
CA ALA A 375 9.32 8.16 -6.82
C ALA A 375 8.84 7.32 -5.62
N LEU A 376 9.74 6.51 -5.05
CA LEU A 376 9.47 5.66 -3.90
C LEU A 376 9.22 6.49 -2.63
N ALA A 377 9.99 7.55 -2.39
CA ALA A 377 9.75 8.47 -1.28
C ALA A 377 8.37 9.15 -1.42
N GLY A 378 8.02 9.62 -2.61
CA GLY A 378 6.68 10.12 -2.91
C GLY A 378 5.59 9.09 -2.65
N PHE A 379 5.81 7.84 -3.07
CA PHE A 379 4.87 6.74 -2.84
C PHE A 379 4.67 6.44 -1.35
N VAL A 380 5.76 6.44 -0.57
CA VAL A 380 5.69 6.30 0.89
C VAL A 380 4.85 7.42 1.48
N ILE A 381 5.12 8.69 1.14
CA ILE A 381 4.35 9.85 1.62
C ILE A 381 2.87 9.71 1.25
N ALA A 382 2.55 9.32 0.01
CA ALA A 382 1.18 9.08 -0.41
C ALA A 382 0.50 7.99 0.43
N ALA A 383 1.20 6.88 0.69
CA ALA A 383 0.72 5.78 1.52
C ALA A 383 0.56 6.15 3.01
N VAL A 384 1.32 7.11 3.52
CA VAL A 384 1.11 7.68 4.86
C VAL A 384 -0.12 8.60 4.84
N ALA A 385 -0.21 9.48 3.85
CA ALA A 385 -1.27 10.46 3.73
C ALA A 385 -2.66 9.82 3.52
N VAL A 386 -2.78 8.68 2.82
CA VAL A 386 -4.07 7.95 2.74
C VAL A 386 -4.52 7.41 4.10
N ARG A 387 -3.59 7.12 5.01
CA ARG A 387 -3.90 6.53 6.32
C ARG A 387 -4.25 7.56 7.38
N PHE A 388 -3.65 8.75 7.31
CA PHE A 388 -3.80 9.76 8.35
C PHE A 388 -4.53 11.02 7.89
N LEU A 389 -4.29 11.48 6.66
CA LEU A 389 -4.82 12.74 6.19
C LEU A 389 -6.12 12.58 5.40
N TYR A 390 -6.23 11.55 4.55
CA TYR A 390 -7.47 11.21 3.87
C TYR A 390 -8.65 10.98 4.84
N PRO A 391 -8.51 10.17 5.93
CA PRO A 391 -9.60 9.98 6.87
C PRO A 391 -9.76 11.14 7.85
N ALA A 392 -8.92 12.17 7.84
CA ALA A 392 -8.90 13.21 8.89
C ALA A 392 -10.24 13.94 9.10
N ILE A 393 -11.06 14.05 8.04
CA ILE A 393 -12.41 14.62 8.12
C ILE A 393 -13.41 13.56 8.58
N SER A 394 -13.33 12.34 8.04
CA SER A 394 -14.15 11.20 8.45
C SER A 394 -14.00 10.88 9.94
N LEU A 395 -12.80 11.06 10.50
CA LEU A 395 -12.47 10.82 11.92
C LEU A 395 -13.17 11.79 12.89
N GLU A 396 -13.76 12.89 12.42
CA GLU A 396 -14.67 13.69 13.26
C GLU A 396 -15.95 12.91 13.60
N GLY A 397 -16.28 11.91 12.78
CA GLY A 397 -17.36 10.95 13.01
C GLY A 397 -18.70 11.61 13.27
N ARG A 398 -19.43 11.07 14.25
CA ARG A 398 -20.75 11.57 14.67
C ARG A 398 -20.71 12.95 15.32
N ALA A 399 -19.53 13.47 15.69
CA ALA A 399 -19.40 14.80 16.30
C ALA A 399 -19.23 15.92 15.27
N PHE A 400 -19.20 15.59 13.96
CA PHE A 400 -18.98 16.58 12.90
C PHE A 400 -20.03 17.72 12.90
N TRP A 401 -21.27 17.44 13.29
CA TRP A 401 -22.33 18.46 13.38
C TRP A 401 -21.98 19.61 14.34
N ILE A 402 -21.16 19.37 15.36
CA ILE A 402 -20.68 20.41 16.30
C ILE A 402 -19.77 21.41 15.57
N LEU A 403 -18.94 20.93 14.64
CA LEU A 403 -18.09 21.81 13.82
C LEU A 403 -18.91 22.59 12.79
N GLN A 404 -20.02 22.02 12.31
CA GLN A 404 -20.92 22.69 11.36
C GLN A 404 -21.74 23.82 12.03
N SER A 405 -22.18 23.60 13.27
CA SER A 405 -22.96 24.57 14.04
C SER A 405 -22.12 25.63 14.76
N ALA A 406 -20.82 25.38 14.96
CA ALA A 406 -19.91 26.36 15.55
C ALA A 406 -19.80 27.64 14.68
N PRO A 407 -19.55 28.81 15.28
CA PRO A 407 -19.28 30.06 14.56
C PRO A 407 -17.87 30.05 13.95
N LEU A 408 -17.58 29.03 13.13
CA LEU A 408 -16.30 28.75 12.51
C LEU A 408 -16.50 28.56 11.00
N GLU A 409 -15.61 29.14 10.21
CA GLU A 409 -15.55 28.85 8.77
C GLU A 409 -15.00 27.43 8.56
N LEU A 410 -15.72 26.59 7.83
CA LEU A 410 -15.27 25.22 7.49
C LEU A 410 -13.95 25.22 6.70
N ARG A 411 -13.68 26.29 5.93
CA ARG A 411 -12.36 26.55 5.31
C ARG A 411 -11.22 26.53 6.33
N ARG A 412 -11.40 27.09 7.52
CA ARG A 412 -10.37 27.10 8.58
C ARG A 412 -10.13 25.71 9.15
N VAL A 413 -11.18 24.89 9.25
CA VAL A 413 -11.06 23.48 9.65
C VAL A 413 -10.23 22.71 8.62
N TRP A 414 -10.49 22.92 7.33
CA TRP A 414 -9.72 22.30 6.25
C TRP A 414 -8.23 22.69 6.31
N TRP A 415 -7.91 23.99 6.41
CA TRP A 415 -6.52 24.45 6.55
C TRP A 415 -5.83 23.93 7.81
N SER A 416 -6.55 23.89 8.94
CA SER A 416 -6.03 23.33 10.18
C SER A 416 -5.60 21.87 10.01
N LYS A 417 -6.41 21.07 9.31
CA LYS A 417 -6.12 19.65 9.05
C LYS A 417 -4.99 19.46 8.04
N LEU A 418 -4.93 20.31 7.02
CA LEU A 418 -3.84 20.27 6.06
C LEU A 418 -2.50 20.53 6.75
N TRP A 419 -2.38 21.62 7.52
CA TRP A 419 -1.12 21.98 8.17
C TRP A 419 -0.71 21.01 9.28
N SER A 420 -1.67 20.42 10.00
CA SER A 420 -1.36 19.37 10.98
C SER A 420 -0.81 18.10 10.34
N GLY A 421 -1.20 17.79 9.10
CA GLY A 421 -0.70 16.63 8.35
C GLY A 421 0.59 16.89 7.55
N VAL A 422 0.69 18.05 6.88
CA VAL A 422 1.82 18.39 6.00
C VAL A 422 3.15 18.40 6.76
N GLY A 423 3.21 18.99 7.96
CA GLY A 423 4.45 19.10 8.73
C GLY A 423 5.11 17.73 9.00
N PRO A 424 4.39 16.79 9.65
CA PRO A 424 4.89 15.43 9.87
C PRO A 424 5.21 14.67 8.57
N LEU A 425 4.38 14.81 7.53
CA LEU A 425 4.59 14.14 6.24
C LEU A 425 5.86 14.65 5.53
N ALA A 426 6.07 15.96 5.50
CA ALA A 426 7.25 16.57 4.90
C ALA A 426 8.52 16.22 5.67
N ALA A 427 8.46 16.22 7.01
CA ALA A 427 9.58 15.78 7.84
C ALA A 427 9.95 14.32 7.56
N LEU A 428 8.97 13.42 7.51
CA LEU A 428 9.18 12.01 7.17
C LEU A 428 9.80 11.86 5.77
N GLY A 429 9.21 12.53 4.77
CA GLY A 429 9.66 12.48 3.38
C GLY A 429 11.09 12.97 3.21
N LEU A 430 11.41 14.14 3.77
CA LEU A 430 12.75 14.72 3.68
C LEU A 430 13.79 13.87 4.40
N VAL A 431 13.49 13.36 5.59
CA VAL A 431 14.41 12.45 6.31
C VAL A 431 14.67 11.20 5.49
N LEU A 432 13.62 10.58 4.93
CA LEU A 432 13.73 9.42 4.06
C LEU A 432 14.61 9.69 2.84
N LEU A 433 14.31 10.76 2.11
CA LEU A 433 15.03 11.13 0.90
C LEU A 433 16.50 11.41 1.19
N VAL A 434 16.78 12.17 2.26
CA VAL A 434 18.14 12.54 2.66
C VAL A 434 18.95 11.31 3.09
N LEU A 435 18.37 10.42 3.91
CA LEU A 435 19.05 9.20 4.35
C LEU A 435 19.32 8.26 3.17
N SER A 436 18.33 8.05 2.29
CA SER A 436 18.48 7.18 1.12
C SER A 436 19.44 7.76 0.08
N ASN A 437 19.38 9.06 -0.22
CA ASN A 437 20.31 9.70 -1.16
C ASN A 437 21.76 9.68 -0.64
N ARG A 438 21.96 9.84 0.67
CA ARG A 438 23.29 9.67 1.30
C ARG A 438 23.76 8.22 1.28
N ALA A 439 22.86 7.25 1.50
CA ALA A 439 23.18 5.84 1.35
C ALA A 439 23.57 5.50 -0.10
N LEU A 440 22.99 6.17 -1.09
CA LEU A 440 23.28 6.01 -2.52
C LEU A 440 24.52 6.77 -3.02
N GLY A 441 25.04 7.77 -2.27
CA GLY A 441 26.18 8.58 -2.71
C GLY A 441 25.82 9.62 -3.79
N VAL A 442 24.56 10.03 -3.86
CA VAL A 442 24.05 10.96 -4.89
C VAL A 442 24.70 12.35 -4.76
N ASN A 443 24.93 12.99 -5.92
CA ASN A 443 25.46 14.36 -6.00
C ASN A 443 24.60 15.36 -5.19
N PRO A 444 25.22 16.31 -4.44
CA PRO A 444 24.51 17.36 -3.70
C PRO A 444 23.47 18.15 -4.52
N VAL A 445 23.72 18.42 -5.80
CA VAL A 445 22.76 19.16 -6.64
C VAL A 445 21.47 18.37 -6.84
N THR A 446 21.58 17.10 -7.22
CA THR A 446 20.43 16.20 -7.39
C THR A 446 19.69 16.02 -6.06
N MET A 447 20.43 15.94 -4.94
CA MET A 447 19.84 15.85 -3.60
C MET A 447 18.97 17.07 -3.27
N TRP A 448 19.45 18.29 -3.54
CA TRP A 448 18.68 19.52 -3.31
C TRP A 448 17.46 19.62 -4.21
N VAL A 449 17.60 19.32 -5.50
CA VAL A 449 16.49 19.31 -6.46
C VAL A 449 15.42 18.32 -6.00
N SER A 450 15.78 17.07 -5.75
CA SER A 450 14.83 16.06 -5.27
C SER A 450 14.18 16.44 -3.93
N ALA A 451 14.89 17.13 -3.04
CA ALA A 451 14.35 17.58 -1.75
C ALA A 451 13.30 18.68 -1.93
N VAL A 452 13.55 19.65 -2.80
CA VAL A 452 12.59 20.72 -3.14
C VAL A 452 11.37 20.12 -3.81
N THR A 453 11.56 19.27 -4.81
CA THR A 453 10.46 18.58 -5.50
C THR A 453 9.64 17.75 -4.54
N LEU A 454 10.27 16.96 -3.66
CA LEU A 454 9.55 16.17 -2.67
C LEU A 454 8.75 17.05 -1.70
N ALA A 455 9.28 18.19 -1.28
CA ALA A 455 8.57 19.13 -0.40
C ALA A 455 7.33 19.71 -1.08
N LEU A 456 7.44 20.14 -2.35
CA LEU A 456 6.31 20.63 -3.15
C LEU A 456 5.29 19.53 -3.42
N MET A 457 5.75 18.37 -3.85
CA MET A 457 4.91 17.20 -4.10
C MET A 457 4.18 16.75 -2.82
N THR A 458 4.80 16.88 -1.64
CA THR A 458 4.15 16.59 -0.35
C THR A 458 2.93 17.48 -0.12
N LEU A 459 2.98 18.76 -0.50
CA LEU A 459 1.83 19.66 -0.40
C LEU A 459 0.68 19.19 -1.32
N GLY A 460 1.02 18.83 -2.57
CA GLY A 460 0.05 18.29 -3.54
C GLY A 460 -0.60 16.98 -3.06
N ILE A 461 0.22 16.01 -2.62
CA ILE A 461 -0.23 14.73 -2.07
C ILE A 461 -1.14 14.96 -0.85
N ALA A 462 -0.73 15.83 0.07
CA ALA A 462 -1.50 16.13 1.27
C ALA A 462 -2.85 16.77 0.93
N ALA A 463 -2.86 17.76 0.04
CA ALA A 463 -4.07 18.43 -0.41
C ALA A 463 -5.01 17.47 -1.15
N LEU A 464 -4.50 16.57 -2.00
CA LEU A 464 -5.28 15.54 -2.66
C LEU A 464 -5.95 14.60 -1.66
N GLY A 465 -5.22 14.18 -0.62
CA GLY A 465 -5.73 13.31 0.44
C GLY A 465 -6.90 13.95 1.16
N LEU A 466 -6.72 15.19 1.61
CA LEU A 466 -7.76 15.93 2.31
C LEU A 466 -8.94 16.30 1.39
N CYS A 467 -8.68 16.60 0.12
CA CYS A 467 -9.71 16.88 -0.88
C CYS A 467 -10.65 15.68 -1.08
N LEU A 468 -10.09 14.50 -1.36
CA LEU A 468 -10.90 13.29 -1.53
C LEU A 468 -11.55 12.84 -0.21
N GLY A 469 -10.89 13.07 0.92
CA GLY A 469 -11.50 12.90 2.24
C GLY A 469 -12.70 13.83 2.49
N SER A 470 -12.68 15.04 1.92
CA SER A 470 -13.79 16.00 1.97
C SER A 470 -14.93 15.64 1.02
N LEU A 471 -14.61 15.08 -0.15
CA LEU A 471 -15.57 14.66 -1.16
C LEU A 471 -16.32 13.38 -0.75
N TYR A 472 -15.60 12.42 -0.18
CA TYR A 472 -16.09 11.10 0.21
C TYR A 472 -15.92 10.81 1.73
N PRO A 473 -16.43 11.67 2.62
CA PRO A 473 -16.34 11.44 4.05
C PRO A 473 -17.23 10.27 4.46
N GLN A 474 -16.71 9.46 5.37
CA GLN A 474 -17.43 8.34 5.98
C GLN A 474 -17.48 8.57 7.49
N PHE A 475 -18.55 9.22 7.96
CA PHE A 475 -18.71 9.55 9.38
C PHE A 475 -19.22 8.38 10.23
N ASP A 476 -19.84 7.37 9.62
CA ASP A 476 -20.32 6.16 10.28
C ASP A 476 -19.36 5.02 9.93
N TYR A 477 -18.30 4.90 10.73
CA TYR A 477 -17.26 3.89 10.57
C TYR A 477 -17.09 3.11 11.87
N GLU A 478 -17.02 1.78 11.77
CA GLU A 478 -16.74 0.90 12.93
C GLU A 478 -15.25 0.91 13.29
N ASN A 479 -14.37 1.07 12.30
CA ASN A 479 -12.92 1.02 12.45
C ASN A 479 -12.23 2.08 11.59
N ALA A 480 -11.41 2.93 12.20
CA ALA A 480 -10.66 3.98 11.49
C ALA A 480 -9.74 3.40 10.39
N ALA A 481 -9.21 2.19 10.60
CA ALA A 481 -8.37 1.48 9.64
C ALA A 481 -9.10 1.06 8.35
N LYS A 482 -10.43 1.01 8.33
CA LYS A 482 -11.22 0.64 7.14
C LYS A 482 -11.48 1.84 6.22
N ILE A 483 -11.38 3.07 6.73
CA ILE A 483 -11.65 4.30 5.95
C ILE A 483 -10.71 4.41 4.73
N PRO A 484 -9.38 4.18 4.84
CA PRO A 484 -8.47 4.24 3.69
C PRO A 484 -8.77 3.20 2.60
N SER A 485 -9.37 2.06 2.96
CA SER A 485 -9.79 1.02 2.01
C SER A 485 -11.12 1.32 1.32
N SER A 486 -11.71 2.48 1.62
CA SER A 486 -12.91 2.93 0.93
C SER A 486 -12.62 3.33 -0.52
N PHE A 487 -13.69 3.44 -1.30
CA PHE A 487 -13.64 3.87 -2.68
C PHE A 487 -12.90 5.21 -2.88
N GLY A 488 -13.07 6.18 -1.98
CA GLY A 488 -12.35 7.46 -2.05
C GLY A 488 -10.85 7.33 -1.75
N GLY A 489 -10.47 6.38 -0.89
CA GLY A 489 -9.06 6.08 -0.62
C GLY A 489 -8.36 5.41 -1.81
N VAL A 490 -9.04 4.54 -2.54
CA VAL A 490 -8.54 3.95 -3.80
C VAL A 490 -8.35 5.03 -4.86
N ALA A 491 -9.36 5.91 -5.04
CA ALA A 491 -9.26 7.03 -5.97
C ALA A 491 -8.07 7.94 -5.64
N TYR A 492 -7.85 8.20 -4.35
CA TYR A 492 -6.71 8.97 -3.87
C TYR A 492 -5.39 8.30 -4.24
N MET A 493 -5.26 7.00 -4.00
CA MET A 493 -4.02 6.28 -4.32
C MET A 493 -3.69 6.33 -5.80
N ILE A 494 -4.69 6.15 -6.68
CA ILE A 494 -4.47 6.22 -8.13
C ILE A 494 -4.03 7.62 -8.55
N LEU A 495 -4.72 8.67 -8.09
CA LEU A 495 -4.37 10.05 -8.41
C LEU A 495 -2.99 10.45 -7.85
N ALA A 496 -2.66 10.01 -6.64
CA ALA A 496 -1.37 10.28 -6.03
C ALA A 496 -0.23 9.60 -6.80
N ILE A 497 -0.40 8.33 -7.19
CA ILE A 497 0.60 7.61 -8.01
C ILE A 497 0.77 8.27 -9.37
N LEU A 498 -0.33 8.66 -10.03
CA LEU A 498 -0.26 9.36 -11.31
C LEU A 498 0.46 10.70 -11.18
N PHE A 499 0.14 11.46 -10.13
CA PHE A 499 0.77 12.74 -9.81
C PHE A 499 2.28 12.58 -9.55
N ILE A 500 2.70 11.59 -8.76
CA ILE A 500 4.10 11.26 -8.54
C ILE A 500 4.77 10.86 -9.86
N GLY A 501 4.12 10.01 -10.66
CA GLY A 501 4.66 9.54 -11.95
C GLY A 501 4.90 10.68 -12.94
N VAL A 502 3.95 11.63 -13.04
CA VAL A 502 4.11 12.82 -13.90
C VAL A 502 5.31 13.66 -13.45
N ASN A 503 5.45 13.94 -12.15
CA ASN A 503 6.59 14.68 -11.63
C ASN A 503 7.92 13.98 -11.93
N VAL A 504 8.01 12.67 -11.70
CA VAL A 504 9.22 11.88 -11.94
C VAL A 504 9.59 11.84 -13.44
N VAL A 505 8.61 11.67 -14.33
CA VAL A 505 8.85 11.65 -15.78
C VAL A 505 9.35 13.01 -16.29
N LEU A 506 8.78 14.10 -15.81
CA LEU A 506 9.22 15.45 -16.17
C LEU A 506 10.64 15.73 -15.68
N GLU A 507 11.03 15.22 -14.51
CA GLU A 507 12.38 15.39 -13.98
C GLU A 507 13.43 14.45 -14.59
N ALA A 508 13.02 13.31 -15.14
CA ALA A 508 13.93 12.33 -15.73
C ALA A 508 14.75 12.93 -16.89
N TRP A 509 14.11 13.70 -17.78
CA TRP A 509 14.78 14.28 -18.96
C TRP A 509 15.81 15.39 -18.64
N PRO A 510 15.49 16.42 -17.84
CA PRO A 510 16.42 17.48 -17.45
C PRO A 510 17.66 16.94 -16.75
N LEU A 511 17.47 16.00 -15.83
CA LEU A 511 18.56 15.44 -15.08
C LEU A 511 19.40 14.50 -15.96
N TRP A 512 18.80 13.70 -16.85
CA TRP A 512 19.56 12.96 -17.86
C TRP A 512 20.42 13.86 -18.74
N THR A 513 19.87 14.98 -19.22
CA THR A 513 20.62 15.92 -20.07
C THR A 513 21.73 16.66 -19.33
N LEU A 514 21.49 17.07 -18.07
CA LEU A 514 22.51 17.61 -17.18
C LEU A 514 23.65 16.59 -16.94
N LEU A 515 23.31 15.32 -16.81
CA LEU A 515 24.27 14.24 -16.57
C LEU A 515 25.08 13.90 -17.82
N ALA A 516 24.43 13.78 -18.98
CA ALA A 516 25.09 13.55 -20.26
C ALA A 516 26.10 14.66 -20.59
N SER A 517 25.79 15.91 -20.24
CA SER A 517 26.71 17.03 -20.43
C SER A 517 27.99 16.93 -19.60
N ARG A 518 27.89 16.40 -18.36
CA ARG A 518 29.04 16.22 -17.45
C ARG A 518 29.87 14.98 -17.79
N LEU A 519 29.25 13.91 -18.28
CA LEU A 519 29.95 12.70 -18.72
C LEU A 519 30.74 12.92 -20.01
N LEU A 520 30.20 13.72 -20.92
CA LEU A 520 30.78 13.94 -22.25
C LEU A 520 31.65 15.21 -22.32
N ASP A 521 31.84 15.93 -21.20
CA ASP A 521 32.49 17.25 -21.11
C ASP A 521 32.00 18.25 -22.19
N ARG A 522 30.71 18.16 -22.54
CA ARG A 522 30.10 19.04 -23.54
C ARG A 522 29.35 20.19 -22.85
N PRO A 523 29.62 21.46 -23.22
CA PRO A 523 28.85 22.58 -22.68
C PRO A 523 27.39 22.46 -23.11
N LEU A 524 26.48 22.73 -22.17
CA LEU A 524 25.04 22.69 -22.42
C LEU A 524 24.66 23.75 -23.48
N SER A 525 23.95 23.31 -24.52
CA SER A 525 23.42 24.25 -25.51
C SER A 525 22.41 25.20 -24.86
N ALA A 526 22.22 26.40 -25.43
CA ALA A 526 21.21 27.34 -24.94
C ALA A 526 19.81 26.71 -24.92
N GLY A 527 19.47 25.89 -25.93
CA GLY A 527 18.22 25.15 -26.00
C GLY A 527 18.06 24.09 -24.89
N GLN A 528 19.14 23.39 -24.53
CA GLN A 528 19.11 22.42 -23.42
C GLN A 528 18.89 23.11 -22.06
N ARG A 529 19.54 24.26 -21.84
CA ARG A 529 19.34 25.04 -20.61
C ARG A 529 17.90 25.55 -20.47
N ILE A 530 17.32 26.03 -21.57
CA ILE A 530 15.91 26.45 -21.61
C ILE A 530 15.00 25.25 -21.35
N GLY A 531 15.27 24.09 -21.96
CA GLY A 531 14.49 22.87 -21.75
C GLY A 531 14.52 22.36 -20.30
N ILE A 532 15.68 22.43 -19.64
CA ILE A 532 15.83 22.08 -18.22
C ILE A 532 15.00 23.03 -17.34
N ALA A 533 15.13 24.34 -17.55
CA ALA A 533 14.37 25.34 -16.80
C ALA A 533 12.86 25.19 -17.02
N ALA A 534 12.44 24.95 -18.26
CA ALA A 534 11.04 24.72 -18.61
C ALA A 534 10.46 23.49 -17.91
N SER A 535 11.23 22.39 -17.80
CA SER A 535 10.75 21.20 -17.11
C SER A 535 10.61 21.39 -15.60
N PHE A 536 11.60 22.02 -14.95
CA PHE A 536 11.47 22.35 -13.52
C PHE A 536 10.34 23.33 -13.25
N ALA A 537 10.11 24.30 -14.14
CA ALA A 537 8.96 25.18 -14.07
C ALA A 537 7.64 24.41 -14.26
N ALA A 538 7.60 23.43 -15.16
CA ALA A 538 6.43 22.57 -15.35
C ALA A 538 6.11 21.72 -14.12
N VAL A 539 7.13 21.14 -13.47
CA VAL A 539 7.00 20.40 -12.21
C VAL A 539 6.39 21.30 -11.12
N ALA A 540 6.99 22.47 -10.89
CA ALA A 540 6.48 23.42 -9.91
C ALA A 540 5.05 23.89 -10.23
N LEU A 541 4.74 24.13 -11.50
CA LEU A 541 3.40 24.51 -11.94
C LEU A 541 2.38 23.41 -11.68
N ILE A 542 2.73 22.15 -11.96
CA ILE A 542 1.86 20.99 -11.72
C ILE A 542 1.62 20.81 -10.23
N ASP A 543 2.65 20.90 -9.39
CA ASP A 543 2.51 20.80 -7.93
C ASP A 543 1.59 21.89 -7.38
N VAL A 544 1.78 23.13 -7.81
CA VAL A 544 0.94 24.27 -7.40
C VAL A 544 -0.48 24.14 -7.95
N ALA A 545 -0.65 23.69 -9.20
CA ALA A 545 -1.96 23.51 -9.82
C ALA A 545 -2.76 22.41 -9.11
N VAL A 546 -2.13 21.26 -8.83
CA VAL A 546 -2.75 20.16 -8.09
C VAL A 546 -3.11 20.58 -6.67
N PHE A 547 -2.18 21.26 -5.97
CA PHE A 547 -2.45 21.81 -4.64
C PHE A 547 -3.64 22.78 -4.64
N ALA A 548 -3.63 23.77 -5.55
CA ALA A 548 -4.67 24.79 -5.62
C ALA A 548 -6.03 24.21 -6.03
N ALA A 549 -6.05 23.29 -7.00
CA ALA A 549 -7.27 22.61 -7.42
C ALA A 549 -7.83 21.74 -6.29
N ALA A 550 -6.99 20.93 -5.64
CA ALA A 550 -7.40 20.08 -4.52
C ALA A 550 -7.91 20.90 -3.33
N ALA A 551 -7.25 22.01 -2.99
CA ALA A 551 -7.70 22.91 -1.93
C ALA A 551 -9.06 23.54 -2.26
N ARG A 552 -9.23 24.09 -3.48
CA ARG A 552 -10.50 24.71 -3.91
C ARG A 552 -11.64 23.71 -3.92
N ILE A 553 -11.43 22.52 -4.47
CA ILE A 553 -12.46 21.47 -4.56
C ILE A 553 -12.79 20.94 -3.16
N GLY A 554 -11.77 20.66 -2.34
CA GLY A 554 -11.94 20.15 -0.98
C GLY A 554 -12.69 21.12 -0.06
N ILE A 555 -12.33 22.41 -0.11
CA ILE A 555 -13.01 23.46 0.67
C ILE A 555 -14.48 23.60 0.24
N ARG A 556 -14.75 23.71 -1.08
CA ARG A 556 -16.13 23.79 -1.59
C ARG A 556 -16.97 22.57 -1.21
N ALA A 557 -16.38 21.37 -1.27
CA ALA A 557 -17.06 20.13 -0.89
C ALA A 557 -17.40 20.07 0.61
N LEU A 558 -16.61 20.72 1.46
CA LEU A 558 -16.88 20.82 2.89
C LEU A 558 -17.94 21.88 3.18
N GLU A 559 -17.87 23.03 2.51
CA GLU A 559 -18.81 24.14 2.63
C GLU A 559 -20.22 23.77 2.15
N SER A 560 -20.35 23.05 1.04
CA SER A 560 -21.63 22.59 0.50
C SER A 560 -22.37 21.56 1.37
N ARG A 561 -21.79 21.16 2.51
CA ARG A 561 -22.43 20.26 3.50
C ARG A 561 -23.02 21.02 4.68
N ARG A 562 -22.79 22.33 4.75
CA ARG A 562 -23.38 23.22 5.75
C ARG A 562 -24.79 23.69 5.32
N GLU A 563 -25.01 23.76 4.02
CA GLU A 563 -26.30 23.90 3.35
C GLU A 563 -27.06 22.58 3.40
#